data_AF-E0RVX6-F1
#
_entry.id   AF-E0RVX6-F1
#
_cell.length_a   1.000
_cell.length_b   1.000
_cell.length_c   1.000
_cell.angle_alpha   90.00
_cell.angle_beta   90.00
_cell.angle_gamma   90.00
#
_symmetry.space_group_name_H-M   'P 1'
#
loop_
_entity.id
_entity.type
_entity.pdbx_description
1 polymer ?
#
loop_
_entity_poly.entity_id
_entity_poly.type
_entity_poly.pdbx_seq_one_letter_code
_entity_poly.pdbx_strand_id
1 'polypeptide(L)'
;MKDYTVIMALADFIPVILFAVAAVKLQRDLYFKMSKGAFALFSTGTMDVVFAGVSKALYKLLYAANICDFEALNNLYFPVISIGFLLSGLGLIGMLSYKQVENAAMCVVPPVLFKGTAIMVSFMIVGLAMICYSLGVLAHKLKRPSIIVLLVIDFVCSLCMGYLASKDFDKAYWNWIAEGINIVGQGAFLMAAIELRKAGLSKLKL
;
A
#
# COMPACT_ATOMS: atom_id res chain seq x y z
N MET A 1 -20.00 11.74 19.32
CA MET A 1 -20.15 11.82 17.84
C MET A 1 -18.75 11.78 17.28
N LYS A 2 -18.50 11.02 16.21
CA LYS A 2 -17.17 11.02 15.58
C LYS A 2 -17.00 12.39 14.90
N ASP A 3 -15.95 13.15 15.23
CA ASP A 3 -15.72 14.49 14.67
C ASP A 3 -15.13 14.42 13.25
N TYR A 4 -15.81 13.72 12.34
CA TYR A 4 -15.43 13.70 10.93
C TYR A 4 -16.01 14.91 10.21
N THR A 5 -15.13 15.67 9.56
CA THR A 5 -15.53 16.74 8.64
C THR A 5 -15.46 16.23 7.20
N VAL A 6 -16.29 16.79 6.31
CA VAL A 6 -16.25 16.46 4.88
C VAL A 6 -14.85 16.69 4.30
N ILE A 7 -14.16 17.75 4.71
CA ILE A 7 -12.82 18.11 4.25
C ILE A 7 -11.80 17.02 4.64
N MET A 8 -11.87 16.54 5.88
CA MET A 8 -11.02 15.47 6.38
C MET A 8 -11.24 14.15 5.60
N ALA A 9 -12.50 13.79 5.36
CA ALA A 9 -12.83 12.62 4.54
C ALA A 9 -12.32 12.75 3.08
N LEU A 10 -12.32 13.96 2.52
CA LEU A 10 -11.72 14.24 1.21
C LEU A 10 -10.18 14.14 1.23
N ALA A 11 -9.55 14.59 2.31
CA ALA A 11 -8.09 14.50 2.49
C ALA A 11 -7.60 13.05 2.52
N ASP A 12 -8.40 12.13 3.05
CA ASP A 12 -8.11 10.69 3.06
C ASP A 12 -7.98 10.07 1.64
N PHE A 13 -8.55 10.70 0.60
CA PHE A 13 -8.35 10.25 -0.78
C PHE A 13 -6.96 10.58 -1.34
N ILE A 14 -6.29 11.61 -0.82
CA ILE A 14 -4.97 12.04 -1.29
C ILE A 14 -3.94 10.90 -1.20
N PRO A 15 -3.69 10.29 -0.02
CA PRO A 15 -2.72 9.19 0.08
C PRO A 15 -3.12 7.98 -0.77
N VAL A 16 -4.43 7.71 -0.93
CA VAL A 16 -4.94 6.61 -1.77
C VAL A 16 -4.60 6.84 -3.23
N ILE A 17 -4.78 8.07 -3.73
CA ILE A 17 -4.43 8.44 -5.11
C ILE A 17 -2.91 8.36 -5.31
N LEU A 18 -2.11 8.87 -4.36
CA LEU A 18 -0.65 8.80 -4.42
C LEU A 18 -0.16 7.36 -4.53
N PHE A 19 -0.67 6.46 -3.67
CA PHE A 19 -0.38 5.04 -3.72
C PHE A 19 -0.84 4.41 -5.05
N ALA A 20 -2.07 4.69 -5.50
CA ALA A 20 -2.60 4.13 -6.74
C ALA A 20 -1.73 4.51 -7.96
N VAL A 21 -1.29 5.77 -8.05
CA VAL A 21 -0.39 6.23 -9.11
C VAL A 21 0.97 5.52 -9.03
N ALA A 22 1.51 5.36 -7.82
CA ALA A 22 2.76 4.64 -7.60
C ALA A 22 2.65 3.16 -8.03
N ALA A 23 1.57 2.49 -7.61
CA ALA A 23 1.26 1.11 -7.95
C ALA A 23 1.14 0.91 -9.46
N VAL A 24 0.36 1.75 -10.16
CA VAL A 24 0.22 1.67 -11.63
C VAL A 24 1.55 1.87 -12.34
N LYS A 25 2.40 2.80 -11.88
CA LYS A 25 3.75 3.00 -12.45
C LYS A 25 4.62 1.76 -12.26
N LEU A 26 4.68 1.22 -11.04
CA LEU A 26 5.46 0.03 -10.72
C LEU A 26 4.95 -1.19 -11.49
N GLN A 27 3.64 -1.41 -11.57
CA GLN A 27 3.05 -2.50 -12.36
C GLN A 27 3.49 -2.43 -13.82
N ARG A 28 3.44 -1.24 -14.44
CA ARG A 28 3.89 -1.05 -15.84
C ARG A 28 5.38 -1.32 -16.02
N ASP A 29 6.21 -0.85 -15.10
CA ASP A 29 7.67 -0.95 -15.20
C ASP A 29 8.18 -2.37 -14.87
N LEU A 30 7.45 -3.12 -14.04
CA LEU A 30 7.79 -4.48 -13.62
C LEU A 30 7.09 -5.57 -14.42
N TYR A 31 6.04 -5.28 -15.20
CA TYR A 31 5.24 -6.28 -15.93
C TYR A 31 6.08 -7.30 -16.70
N PHE A 32 7.01 -6.83 -17.53
CA PHE A 32 7.86 -7.69 -18.36
C PHE A 32 8.98 -8.40 -17.59
N LYS A 33 9.17 -8.06 -16.32
CA LYS A 33 10.25 -8.58 -15.45
C LYS A 33 9.75 -9.60 -14.45
N MET A 34 8.43 -9.69 -14.26
CA MET A 34 7.80 -10.62 -13.34
C MET A 34 7.30 -11.86 -14.10
N SER A 35 7.25 -12.99 -13.40
CA SER A 35 6.45 -14.12 -13.88
C SER A 35 4.95 -13.78 -13.80
N LYS A 36 4.10 -14.48 -14.56
CA LYS A 36 2.65 -14.23 -14.56
C LYS A 36 2.04 -14.34 -13.16
N GLY A 37 2.44 -15.35 -12.38
CA GLY A 37 2.00 -15.52 -11.00
C GLY A 37 2.47 -14.40 -10.08
N ALA A 38 3.74 -14.00 -10.16
CA ALA A 38 4.27 -12.91 -9.33
C ALA A 38 3.62 -11.55 -9.67
N PHE A 39 3.37 -11.29 -10.95
CA PHE A 39 2.65 -10.09 -11.39
C PHE A 39 1.19 -10.12 -10.94
N ALA A 40 0.51 -11.27 -11.01
CA ALA A 40 -0.86 -11.41 -10.53
C ALA A 40 -0.96 -11.11 -9.02
N LEU A 41 -0.07 -11.68 -8.20
CA LEU A 41 -0.01 -11.37 -6.77
C LEU A 41 0.23 -9.89 -6.51
N PHE A 42 1.17 -9.28 -7.23
CA PHE A 42 1.49 -7.86 -7.08
C PHE A 42 0.33 -6.95 -7.51
N SER A 43 -0.28 -7.25 -8.65
CA SER A 43 -1.41 -6.48 -9.18
C SER A 43 -2.65 -6.60 -8.30
N THR A 44 -3.03 -7.82 -7.91
CA THR A 44 -4.16 -8.05 -7.00
C THR A 44 -3.91 -7.37 -5.66
N GLY A 45 -2.71 -7.56 -5.08
CA GLY A 45 -2.39 -6.97 -3.79
C GLY A 45 -2.46 -5.44 -3.80
N THR A 46 -1.93 -4.80 -4.83
CA THR A 46 -1.98 -3.33 -4.94
C THR A 46 -3.38 -2.82 -5.24
N MET A 47 -4.20 -3.57 -5.98
CA MET A 47 -5.63 -3.26 -6.16
C MET A 47 -6.41 -3.36 -4.85
N ASP A 48 -6.15 -4.38 -4.03
CA ASP A 48 -6.77 -4.54 -2.71
C ASP A 48 -6.45 -3.37 -1.79
N VAL A 49 -5.18 -2.92 -1.75
CA VAL A 49 -4.79 -1.74 -0.94
C VAL A 49 -5.55 -0.49 -1.39
N VAL A 50 -5.65 -0.25 -2.70
CA VAL A 50 -6.42 0.89 -3.23
C VAL A 50 -7.89 0.77 -2.88
N PHE A 51 -8.49 -0.41 -3.08
CA PHE A 51 -9.90 -0.64 -2.79
C PHE A 51 -10.23 -0.46 -1.32
N ALA A 52 -9.38 -0.98 -0.42
CA ALA A 52 -9.51 -0.76 1.02
C ALA A 52 -9.46 0.73 1.35
N GLY A 53 -8.46 1.45 0.83
CA GLY A 53 -8.30 2.89 1.03
C GLY A 53 -9.52 3.71 0.58
N VAL A 54 -10.01 3.46 -0.64
CA VAL A 54 -11.23 4.09 -1.17
C VAL A 54 -12.43 3.76 -0.30
N SER A 55 -12.60 2.51 0.12
CA SER A 55 -13.73 2.08 0.96
C SER A 55 -13.75 2.84 2.30
N LYS A 56 -12.60 3.02 2.93
CA LYS A 56 -12.49 3.77 4.19
C LYS A 56 -12.73 5.27 4.01
N ALA A 57 -12.17 5.88 2.98
CA ALA A 57 -12.38 7.30 2.69
C ALA A 57 -13.86 7.57 2.34
N LEU A 58 -14.48 6.69 1.56
CA LEU A 58 -15.90 6.76 1.22
C LEU A 58 -16.80 6.59 2.44
N TYR A 59 -16.47 5.65 3.34
CA TYR A 59 -17.17 5.51 4.63
C TYR A 59 -17.17 6.83 5.42
N LYS A 60 -15.99 7.43 5.63
CA LYS A 60 -15.88 8.70 6.35
C LYS A 60 -16.64 9.83 5.66
N LEU A 61 -16.64 9.88 4.33
CA LEU A 61 -17.34 10.90 3.56
C LEU A 61 -18.86 10.77 3.73
N LEU A 62 -19.40 9.56 3.59
CA LEU A 62 -20.83 9.28 3.76
C LEU A 62 -21.30 9.56 5.19
N TYR A 63 -20.47 9.22 6.17
CA TYR A 63 -20.73 9.52 7.59
C TYR A 63 -20.73 11.03 7.86
N ALA A 64 -19.69 11.74 7.41
CA ALA A 64 -19.56 13.19 7.61
C ALA A 64 -20.64 14.00 6.88
N ALA A 65 -21.16 13.49 5.75
CA ALA A 65 -22.26 14.10 5.01
C ALA A 65 -23.65 13.81 5.61
N ASN A 66 -23.74 13.09 6.74
CA ASN A 66 -25.00 12.63 7.36
C ASN A 66 -25.90 11.83 6.41
N ILE A 67 -25.32 11.11 5.43
CA ILE A 67 -26.09 10.29 4.49
C ILE A 67 -26.43 8.95 5.13
N CYS A 68 -25.42 8.15 5.49
CA CYS A 68 -25.57 6.82 6.12
C CYS A 68 -24.29 6.38 6.83
N ASP A 69 -24.42 5.60 7.92
CA ASP A 69 -23.31 4.95 8.63
C ASP A 69 -23.11 3.50 8.13
N PHE A 70 -22.44 3.34 6.99
CA PHE A 70 -22.14 2.02 6.41
C PHE A 70 -20.91 1.39 7.06
N GLU A 71 -21.04 0.91 8.30
CA GLU A 71 -19.94 0.32 9.07
C GLU A 71 -19.23 -0.84 8.35
N ALA A 72 -19.94 -1.55 7.47
CA ALA A 72 -19.37 -2.60 6.61
C ALA A 72 -18.18 -2.11 5.78
N LEU A 73 -18.22 -0.87 5.22
CA LEU A 73 -17.10 -0.31 4.45
C LEU A 73 -15.87 -0.08 5.34
N ASN A 74 -16.07 0.36 6.57
CA ASN A 74 -14.99 0.55 7.53
C ASN A 74 -14.38 -0.80 7.98
N ASN A 75 -15.24 -1.80 8.19
CA ASN A 75 -14.83 -3.13 8.64
C ASN A 75 -14.08 -3.92 7.56
N LEU A 76 -14.35 -3.63 6.27
CA LEU A 76 -13.62 -4.21 5.13
C LEU A 76 -12.18 -3.70 5.02
N TYR A 77 -11.90 -2.47 5.47
CA TYR A 77 -10.60 -1.83 5.29
C TYR A 77 -9.45 -2.72 5.77
N PHE A 78 -9.54 -3.18 7.01
CA PHE A 78 -8.40 -3.77 7.70
C PHE A 78 -8.00 -5.16 7.16
N PRO A 79 -8.92 -6.10 6.91
CA PRO A 79 -8.58 -7.36 6.25
C PRO A 79 -8.05 -7.16 4.83
N VAL A 80 -8.70 -6.31 4.02
CA VAL A 80 -8.37 -6.15 2.61
C VAL A 80 -7.01 -5.46 2.44
N ILE A 81 -6.73 -4.39 3.20
CA ILE A 81 -5.45 -3.70 3.11
C ILE A 81 -4.28 -4.60 3.54
N SER A 82 -4.48 -5.40 4.60
CA SER A 82 -3.45 -6.27 5.14
C SER A 82 -3.06 -7.37 4.16
N ILE A 83 -4.06 -8.01 3.55
CA ILE A 83 -3.86 -9.03 2.51
C ILE A 83 -3.27 -8.38 1.26
N GLY A 84 -3.73 -7.19 0.90
CA GLY A 84 -3.21 -6.44 -0.22
C GLY A 84 -1.71 -6.16 -0.13
N PHE A 85 -1.23 -5.68 1.02
CA PHE A 85 0.20 -5.48 1.26
C PHE A 85 1.00 -6.78 1.23
N LEU A 86 0.48 -7.85 1.84
CA LEU A 86 1.15 -9.15 1.85
C LEU A 86 1.32 -9.71 0.44
N LEU A 87 0.24 -9.75 -0.36
CA LEU A 87 0.27 -10.24 -1.74
C LEU A 87 1.21 -9.38 -2.61
N SER A 88 1.18 -8.06 -2.41
CA SER A 88 2.09 -7.13 -3.09
C SER A 88 3.56 -7.43 -2.79
N GLY A 89 3.89 -7.61 -1.52
CA GLY A 89 5.24 -7.94 -1.08
C GLY A 89 5.71 -9.32 -1.58
N LEU A 90 4.85 -10.34 -1.50
CA LEU A 90 5.15 -11.68 -2.01
C LEU A 90 5.39 -11.67 -3.52
N GLY A 91 4.61 -10.90 -4.29
CA GLY A 91 4.84 -10.73 -5.73
C GLY A 91 6.21 -10.13 -6.03
N LEU A 92 6.61 -9.08 -5.31
CA LEU A 92 7.91 -8.43 -5.49
C LEU A 92 9.10 -9.27 -5.01
N ILE A 93 8.95 -10.05 -3.93
CA ILE A 93 9.97 -11.01 -3.52
C ILE A 93 10.09 -12.14 -4.53
N GLY A 94 8.95 -12.67 -5.00
CA GLY A 94 8.92 -13.71 -6.03
C GLY A 94 9.66 -13.30 -7.30
N MET A 95 9.57 -12.03 -7.69
CA MET A 95 10.34 -11.45 -8.80
C MET A 95 11.86 -11.47 -8.57
N LEU A 96 12.34 -11.27 -7.34
CA LEU A 96 13.77 -11.27 -7.02
C LEU A 96 14.34 -12.67 -6.82
N SER A 97 13.53 -13.60 -6.31
CA SER A 97 13.97 -14.94 -5.90
C SER A 97 13.86 -15.99 -7.00
N TYR A 98 12.93 -15.84 -7.95
CA TYR A 98 12.69 -16.84 -8.98
C TYR A 98 12.92 -16.28 -10.38
N LYS A 99 13.64 -17.04 -11.22
CA LYS A 99 13.77 -16.72 -12.64
C LYS A 99 12.41 -16.86 -13.33
N GLN A 100 12.19 -16.04 -14.36
CA GLN A 100 10.97 -16.05 -15.15
C GLN A 100 10.78 -17.45 -15.80
N VAL A 101 9.79 -18.21 -15.35
CA VAL A 101 9.43 -19.52 -15.92
C VAL A 101 8.05 -19.40 -16.57
N GLU A 102 7.88 -19.94 -17.78
CA GLU A 102 6.64 -19.80 -18.58
C GLU A 102 5.39 -20.41 -17.93
N ASN A 103 5.55 -21.31 -16.94
CA ASN A 103 4.47 -22.09 -16.32
C ASN A 103 4.23 -21.78 -14.82
N ALA A 104 4.50 -20.55 -14.36
CA ALA A 104 4.25 -20.18 -12.96
C ALA A 104 2.74 -20.22 -12.65
N ALA A 105 2.35 -21.10 -11.72
CA ALA A 105 0.96 -21.26 -11.27
C ALA A 105 0.39 -19.93 -10.73
N MET A 106 -0.83 -19.62 -11.16
CA MET A 106 -1.56 -18.43 -10.73
C MET A 106 -2.19 -18.71 -9.35
N CYS A 107 -1.56 -18.26 -8.27
CA CYS A 107 -2.19 -18.32 -6.96
C CYS A 107 -3.13 -17.12 -6.80
N VAL A 108 -4.43 -17.36 -6.96
CA VAL A 108 -5.48 -16.44 -6.50
C VAL A 108 -5.71 -16.77 -5.03
N VAL A 109 -5.25 -15.90 -4.13
CA VAL A 109 -5.58 -16.01 -2.71
C VAL A 109 -6.82 -15.14 -2.48
N PRO A 110 -8.02 -15.72 -2.31
CA PRO A 110 -9.18 -14.93 -1.92
C PRO A 110 -8.93 -14.33 -0.53
N PRO A 111 -9.31 -13.06 -0.29
CA PRO A 111 -9.13 -12.46 1.02
C PRO A 111 -10.02 -13.18 2.04
N VAL A 112 -9.41 -14.01 2.89
CA VAL A 112 -10.13 -14.69 3.97
C VAL A 112 -10.36 -13.69 5.09
N LEU A 113 -11.63 -13.44 5.41
CA LEU A 113 -12.08 -12.57 6.49
C LEU A 113 -11.75 -13.20 7.86
N PHE A 114 -10.50 -13.11 8.30
CA PHE A 114 -10.16 -13.44 9.68
C PHE A 114 -10.45 -12.25 10.60
N LYS A 115 -11.12 -12.55 11.74
CA LYS A 115 -11.40 -11.57 12.80
C LYS A 115 -10.20 -11.28 13.72
N GLY A 116 -9.03 -11.91 13.49
CA GLY A 116 -7.84 -11.77 14.31
C GLY A 116 -7.01 -10.53 13.94
N THR A 117 -6.99 -9.53 14.82
CA THR A 117 -6.32 -8.24 14.57
C THR A 117 -4.79 -8.36 14.45
N ALA A 118 -4.13 -9.17 15.29
CA ALA A 118 -2.66 -9.26 15.33
C ALA A 118 -2.04 -9.92 14.07
N ILE A 119 -2.72 -10.92 13.50
CA ILE A 119 -2.25 -11.60 12.28
C ILE A 119 -2.32 -10.64 11.10
N MET A 120 -3.40 -9.86 11.01
CA MET A 120 -3.59 -8.88 9.94
C MET A 120 -2.59 -7.72 10.04
N VAL A 121 -2.32 -7.20 11.26
CA VAL A 121 -1.22 -6.24 11.46
C VAL A 121 0.11 -6.84 10.99
N SER A 122 0.39 -8.09 11.35
CA SER A 122 1.63 -8.78 10.95
C SER A 122 1.74 -8.89 9.43
N PHE A 123 0.66 -9.25 8.73
CA PHE A 123 0.63 -9.32 7.27
C PHE A 123 0.90 -7.97 6.62
N MET A 124 0.31 -6.90 7.15
CA MET A 124 0.54 -5.54 6.64
C MET A 124 2.00 -5.12 6.81
N ILE A 125 2.59 -5.31 8.00
CA ILE A 125 3.98 -4.92 8.29
C ILE A 125 4.96 -5.74 7.45
N VAL A 126 4.80 -7.06 7.42
CA VAL A 126 5.67 -7.96 6.65
C VAL A 126 5.52 -7.70 5.15
N GLY A 127 4.30 -7.51 4.66
CA GLY A 127 4.01 -7.13 3.28
C GLY A 127 4.70 -5.85 2.87
N LEU A 128 4.54 -4.79 3.66
CA LEU A 128 5.19 -3.51 3.39
C LEU A 128 6.72 -3.60 3.45
N ALA A 129 7.26 -4.32 4.44
CA ALA A 129 8.70 -4.55 4.54
C ALA A 129 9.26 -5.28 3.31
N MET A 130 8.55 -6.29 2.80
CA MET A 130 8.90 -6.98 1.56
C MET A 130 8.88 -6.05 0.34
N ILE A 131 7.88 -5.17 0.22
CA ILE A 131 7.82 -4.16 -0.84
C ILE A 131 9.04 -3.23 -0.76
N CYS A 132 9.28 -2.64 0.41
CA CYS A 132 10.38 -1.69 0.62
C CYS A 132 11.75 -2.36 0.38
N TYR A 133 11.93 -3.57 0.88
CA TYR A 133 13.14 -4.35 0.66
C TYR A 133 13.36 -4.62 -0.83
N SER A 134 12.34 -5.15 -1.53
CA SER A 134 12.48 -5.49 -2.94
C SER A 134 12.79 -4.26 -3.79
N LEU A 135 12.11 -3.15 -3.58
CA LEU A 135 12.39 -1.89 -4.27
C LEU A 135 13.75 -1.31 -3.89
N GLY A 136 14.19 -1.48 -2.63
CA GLY A 136 15.53 -1.11 -2.17
C GLY A 136 16.64 -1.91 -2.85
N VAL A 137 16.45 -3.21 -3.05
CA VAL A 137 17.37 -4.06 -3.83
C VAL A 137 17.46 -3.57 -5.28
N LEU A 138 16.33 -3.21 -5.91
CA LEU A 138 16.34 -2.63 -7.25
C LEU A 138 17.07 -1.28 -7.29
N ALA A 139 16.85 -0.41 -6.31
CA ALA A 139 17.54 0.87 -6.19
C ALA A 139 19.06 0.70 -6.06
N HIS A 140 19.50 -0.30 -5.28
CA HIS A 140 20.90 -0.66 -5.14
C HIS A 140 21.49 -1.17 -6.47
N LYS A 141 20.80 -2.09 -7.17
CA LYS A 141 21.20 -2.57 -8.50
C LYS A 141 21.31 -1.42 -9.52
N LEU A 142 20.47 -0.39 -9.40
CA LEU A 142 20.48 0.81 -10.24
C LEU A 142 21.49 1.88 -9.79
N LYS A 143 22.31 1.61 -8.75
CA LYS A 143 23.30 2.53 -8.17
C LYS A 143 22.70 3.88 -7.74
N ARG A 144 21.45 3.88 -7.27
CA ARG A 144 20.73 5.07 -6.77
C ARG A 144 20.24 4.83 -5.33
N PRO A 145 21.15 4.79 -4.34
CA PRO A 145 20.80 4.51 -2.95
C PRO A 145 19.93 5.60 -2.30
N SER A 146 19.90 6.81 -2.87
CA SER A 146 19.00 7.89 -2.40
C SER A 146 17.53 7.49 -2.40
N ILE A 147 17.12 6.57 -3.27
CA ILE A 147 15.74 6.04 -3.33
C ILE A 147 15.40 5.25 -2.06
N ILE A 148 16.40 4.59 -1.44
CA ILE A 148 16.20 3.83 -0.20
C ILE A 148 15.74 4.75 0.92
N VAL A 149 16.22 6.00 0.96
CA VAL A 149 15.78 6.99 1.96
C VAL A 149 14.28 7.27 1.83
N LEU A 150 13.75 7.39 0.61
CA LEU A 150 12.32 7.58 0.38
C LEU A 150 11.50 6.37 0.84
N LEU A 151 12.00 5.16 0.59
CA LEU A 151 11.36 3.92 1.05
C LEU A 151 11.38 3.78 2.57
N VAL A 152 12.46 4.23 3.23
CA VAL A 152 12.54 4.27 4.70
C VAL A 152 11.54 5.27 5.27
N ILE A 153 11.39 6.45 4.65
CA ILE A 153 10.39 7.44 5.06
C ILE A 153 8.97 6.85 4.94
N ASP A 154 8.64 6.23 3.82
CA ASP A 154 7.36 5.55 3.63
C ASP A 154 7.10 4.46 4.69
N PHE A 155 8.10 3.61 4.92
CA PHE A 155 8.02 2.55 5.91
C PHE A 155 7.78 3.09 7.33
N VAL A 156 8.56 4.09 7.74
CA VAL A 156 8.43 4.72 9.07
C VAL A 156 7.07 5.40 9.22
N CYS A 157 6.62 6.16 8.21
CA CYS A 157 5.29 6.79 8.23
C CYS A 157 4.18 5.74 8.38
N SER A 158 4.30 4.61 7.69
CA SER A 158 3.34 3.51 7.78
C SER A 158 3.37 2.82 9.15
N LEU A 159 4.53 2.68 9.79
CA LEU A 159 4.62 2.19 11.18
C LEU A 159 4.02 3.19 12.17
N CYS A 160 4.25 4.50 11.97
CA CYS A 160 3.63 5.55 12.77
C CYS A 160 2.10 5.48 12.68
N MET A 161 1.53 5.16 11.50
CA MET A 161 0.09 4.92 11.36
C MET A 161 -0.40 3.74 12.20
N GLY A 162 0.40 2.67 12.30
CA GLY A 162 0.12 1.54 13.20
C GLY A 162 0.08 1.96 14.68
N TYR A 163 1.01 2.83 15.11
CA TYR A 163 0.95 3.41 16.45
C TYR A 163 -0.26 4.32 16.64
N LEU A 164 -0.56 5.17 15.66
CA LEU A 164 -1.71 6.09 15.72
C LEU A 164 -3.02 5.33 15.81
N ALA A 165 -3.12 4.13 15.23
CA ALA A 165 -4.28 3.24 15.35
C ALA A 165 -4.69 2.95 16.82
N SER A 166 -3.77 3.10 17.79
CA SER A 166 -4.05 2.96 19.23
C SER A 166 -4.62 4.23 19.88
N LYS A 167 -4.70 5.34 19.16
CA LYS A 167 -5.20 6.63 19.63
C LYS A 167 -6.70 6.79 19.38
N ASP A 168 -7.26 7.77 20.07
CA ASP A 168 -8.67 8.11 20.00
C ASP A 168 -8.97 8.96 18.75
N PHE A 169 -9.42 8.30 17.68
CA PHE A 169 -9.81 8.96 16.42
C PHE A 169 -11.15 9.66 16.48
N ASP A 170 -11.86 9.67 17.61
CA ASP A 170 -13.02 10.54 17.76
C ASP A 170 -12.59 12.01 17.83
N LYS A 171 -11.32 12.29 18.20
CA LYS A 171 -10.75 13.63 18.22
C LYS A 171 -10.20 14.02 16.84
N ALA A 172 -10.65 15.16 16.33
CA ALA A 172 -10.27 15.65 15.00
C ALA A 172 -8.75 15.80 14.78
N TYR A 173 -7.98 16.19 15.80
CA TYR A 173 -6.54 16.41 15.64
C TYR A 173 -5.76 15.11 15.34
N TRP A 174 -6.19 13.95 15.90
CA TRP A 174 -5.52 12.68 15.61
C TRP A 174 -5.75 12.23 14.17
N ASN A 175 -6.93 12.51 13.61
CA ASN A 175 -7.21 12.26 12.19
C ASN A 175 -6.30 13.10 11.28
N TRP A 176 -6.19 14.40 11.54
CA TRP A 176 -5.32 15.28 10.74
C TRP A 176 -3.84 14.88 10.82
N ILE A 177 -3.36 14.48 12.01
CA ILE A 177 -1.98 13.96 12.16
C ILE A 177 -1.80 12.67 11.35
N ALA A 178 -2.75 11.75 11.43
CA ALA A 178 -2.70 10.50 10.66
C ALA A 178 -2.73 10.75 9.16
N GLU A 179 -3.61 11.64 8.68
CA GLU A 179 -3.70 12.05 7.28
C GLU A 179 -2.39 12.69 6.79
N GLY A 180 -1.83 13.62 7.57
CA GLY A 180 -0.55 14.25 7.24
C GLY A 180 0.60 13.25 7.12
N ILE A 181 0.72 12.33 8.08
CA ILE A 181 1.74 11.27 8.04
C ILE A 181 1.53 10.34 6.84
N ASN A 182 0.28 9.98 6.54
CA ASN A 182 -0.02 9.12 5.41
C ASN A 182 0.27 9.80 4.06
N ILE A 183 -0.04 11.10 3.91
CA ILE A 183 0.30 11.87 2.70
C ILE A 183 1.83 11.92 2.50
N VAL A 184 2.60 12.15 3.56
CA VAL A 184 4.06 12.15 3.49
C VAL A 184 4.59 10.77 3.11
N GLY A 185 4.08 9.70 3.74
CA GLY A 185 4.49 8.32 3.43
C GLY A 185 4.20 7.93 1.98
N GLN A 186 2.94 8.05 1.55
CA GLN A 186 2.54 7.70 0.17
C GLN A 186 3.16 8.63 -0.88
N GLY A 187 3.41 9.89 -0.53
CA GLY A 187 4.17 10.81 -1.36
C GLY A 187 5.62 10.35 -1.55
N ALA A 188 6.29 9.92 -0.48
CA ALA A 188 7.63 9.36 -0.55
C ALA A 188 7.66 8.06 -1.38
N PHE A 189 6.66 7.19 -1.21
CA PHE A 189 6.51 5.97 -2.01
C PHE A 189 6.34 6.26 -3.51
N LEU A 190 5.47 7.21 -3.87
CA LEU A 190 5.30 7.65 -5.25
C LEU A 190 6.61 8.23 -5.84
N MET A 191 7.30 9.06 -5.07
CA MET A 191 8.59 9.61 -5.49
C MET A 191 9.63 8.51 -5.69
N ALA A 192 9.67 7.50 -4.82
CA ALA A 192 10.55 6.34 -4.98
C ALA A 192 10.25 5.60 -6.29
N ALA A 193 8.97 5.36 -6.61
CA ALA A 193 8.56 4.72 -7.87
C ALA A 193 8.97 5.55 -9.11
N ILE A 194 8.81 6.88 -9.06
CA ILE A 194 9.21 7.79 -10.14
C ILE A 194 10.73 7.77 -10.33
N GLU A 195 11.50 7.88 -9.24
CA GLU A 195 12.95 7.90 -9.29
C GLU A 195 13.54 6.55 -9.72
N LEU A 196 12.93 5.42 -9.34
CA LEU A 196 13.30 4.10 -9.86
C LEU A 196 13.17 4.04 -11.38
N ARG A 197 12.06 4.53 -11.91
CA ARG A 197 11.84 4.57 -13.36
C ARG A 197 12.89 5.44 -14.06
N LYS A 198 13.15 6.65 -13.53
CA LYS A 198 14.18 7.56 -14.07
C LYS A 198 15.59 6.96 -14.00
N ALA A 199 15.89 6.20 -12.95
CA ALA A 199 17.15 5.48 -12.78
C ALA A 199 17.34 4.33 -13.79
N GLY A 200 16.29 3.99 -14.56
CA GLY A 200 16.37 2.99 -15.61
C GLY A 200 15.77 1.64 -15.23
N LEU A 201 14.87 1.59 -14.24
CA LEU A 201 14.19 0.36 -13.85
C LEU A 201 13.61 -0.39 -15.06
N SER A 202 12.96 0.31 -16.00
CA SER A 202 12.39 -0.31 -17.22
C SER A 202 13.44 -1.07 -18.06
N LYS A 203 14.69 -0.61 -18.07
CA LYS A 203 15.80 -1.21 -18.84
C LYS A 203 16.61 -2.25 -18.06
N LEU A 204 16.43 -2.35 -16.74
CA LEU A 204 17.18 -3.27 -15.88
C LEU A 204 16.84 -4.73 -16.22
N LYS A 205 17.84 -5.57 -16.51
CA LYS A 205 17.67 -7.03 -16.61
C LYS A 205 17.85 -7.64 -15.22
N LEU A 206 16.86 -8.41 -14.76
CA LEU A 206 16.85 -9.07 -13.45
C LEU A 206 17.51 -10.45 -13.47
#